data_AF-A0A0M6XSM4-F1
#
_entry.id   AF-A0A0M6XSM4-F1
#
_cell.length_a   1.000
_cell.length_b   1.000
_cell.length_c   1.000
_cell.angle_alpha   90.00
_cell.angle_beta   90.00
_cell.angle_gamma   90.00
#
_symmetry.space_group_name_H-M   'P 1'
#
loop_
_entity.id
_entity.type
_entity.pdbx_description
1 polymer ?
#
loop_
_entity_poly.entity_id
_entity_poly.type
_entity_poly.pdbx_seq_one_letter_code
_entity_poly.pdbx_strand_id
1 'polypeptide(L)'
;MRRAALAPLAVAALLLAPLAAPAQDVRVQSGEHAGFSRLVFAERGMRDWRIDRRPFRSVAIRFMGGLPPLDLSEVFRLIPRTRIRDLRQTEGALILDLGCDCGVSVMRVASGHIVVDVSDDGTLPRPGPLAAAPLLPQVIQTDMQPGPLDPLYRVAKGHAATRADGPLQVRMHPMGEVPLLPEFAAAEAPAQPLDACPIETLAVQSLQSDPSTALRELTGMAAGVLTDEHLPDGRGILDLSQAYLRVGWGAEASMVARMVTGERPAIDTVAAALDGEPRSPDMAVDPGCGPATALISLLLGGPVPDWDRADEPAFVAFLDSLPPARWTAVEPDLRAALRPLGREELLVGLGPAPNRDTEPPKDAADRAAGTDLAAIRAATDLLRTANARDEPSSETHLVNAVALLPSTPEGEDRTALEEALATAFVLSRRPAEAVEMVARGQADAARLVDLALSRLEPAAAAEFAVRLRPHLAGGAPQRSVAADLFRELGVVEAARGFVAPGRVTEPAPPREDGGPRDPWLARDLTAVAAVPEEDRDARSRLAGTIVAQNAAETPETDLARAADALDRSRVLSERIAALLATP
;
A
#
# COMPACT_ATOMS: atom_id res chain seq x y z
N MET A 1 -77.30 6.02 -21.77
CA MET A 1 -76.41 6.65 -22.78
C MET A 1 -75.17 7.20 -22.08
N ARG A 2 -74.00 6.66 -22.44
CA ARG A 2 -72.63 7.21 -22.40
C ARG A 2 -72.17 8.03 -21.18
N ARG A 3 -71.40 7.39 -20.28
CA ARG A 3 -70.31 7.99 -19.50
C ARG A 3 -69.06 7.14 -19.74
N ALA A 4 -68.04 7.69 -20.40
CA ALA A 4 -66.75 7.02 -20.56
C ALA A 4 -65.61 8.03 -20.71
N ALA A 5 -64.63 7.87 -19.82
CA ALA A 5 -63.19 7.98 -20.03
C ALA A 5 -62.61 9.29 -20.60
N LEU A 6 -62.24 10.21 -19.69
CA LEU A 6 -61.23 11.25 -19.91
C LEU A 6 -60.34 11.29 -18.66
N ALA A 7 -59.36 10.39 -18.56
CA ALA A 7 -58.45 10.34 -17.41
C ALA A 7 -57.01 9.79 -17.61
N PRO A 8 -56.53 9.22 -18.75
CA PRO A 8 -55.16 8.69 -18.76
C PRO A 8 -54.11 9.57 -19.45
N LEU A 9 -54.45 10.72 -20.07
CA LEU A 9 -53.49 11.44 -20.93
C LEU A 9 -52.52 12.40 -20.19
N ALA A 10 -52.80 12.77 -18.93
CA ALA A 10 -51.98 13.74 -18.19
C ALA A 10 -50.77 13.11 -17.46
N VAL A 11 -50.76 11.79 -17.25
CA VAL A 11 -49.68 11.10 -16.52
C VAL A 11 -48.50 10.72 -17.44
N ALA A 12 -48.75 10.52 -18.74
CA ALA A 12 -47.71 10.14 -19.70
C ALA A 12 -46.74 11.29 -20.08
N ALA A 13 -47.16 12.55 -19.95
CA ALA A 13 -46.31 13.69 -20.28
C ALA A 13 -45.30 14.06 -19.18
N LEU A 14 -45.47 13.55 -17.95
CA LEU A 14 -44.56 13.83 -16.82
C LEU A 14 -43.33 12.91 -16.78
N LEU A 15 -43.34 11.80 -17.53
CA LEU A 15 -42.26 10.79 -17.54
C LEU A 15 -41.21 11.01 -18.65
N LEU A 16 -41.37 12.05 -19.47
CA LEU A 16 -40.44 12.41 -20.55
C LEU A 16 -39.62 13.68 -20.25
N ALA A 17 -39.63 14.17 -19.01
CA ALA A 17 -38.72 15.24 -18.62
C ALA A 17 -37.28 14.68 -18.67
N PRO A 18 -36.40 15.18 -19.56
CA PRO A 18 -35.02 14.74 -19.59
C PRO A 18 -34.39 15.05 -18.24
N LEU A 19 -33.96 14.01 -17.53
CA LEU A 19 -33.12 14.14 -16.35
C LEU A 19 -31.83 14.81 -16.81
N ALA A 20 -31.76 16.14 -16.69
CA ALA A 20 -30.53 16.88 -16.85
C ALA A 20 -29.59 16.38 -15.74
N ALA A 21 -28.67 15.49 -16.11
CA ALA A 21 -27.61 15.08 -15.22
C ALA A 21 -26.85 16.36 -14.83
N PRO A 22 -26.76 16.72 -13.53
CA PRO A 22 -25.95 17.85 -13.12
C PRO A 22 -24.53 17.62 -13.62
N ALA A 23 -24.01 18.59 -14.37
CA ALA A 23 -22.62 18.59 -14.79
C ALA A 23 -21.76 18.49 -13.52
N GLN A 24 -20.93 17.45 -13.44
CA GLN A 24 -20.07 17.26 -12.28
C GLN A 24 -18.97 18.32 -12.29
N ASP A 25 -18.85 19.07 -11.19
CA ASP A 25 -17.77 20.02 -11.01
C ASP A 25 -16.43 19.28 -10.99
N VAL A 26 -15.45 19.77 -11.77
CA VAL A 26 -14.10 19.22 -11.80
C VAL A 26 -13.29 19.88 -10.70
N ARG A 27 -12.80 19.08 -9.75
CA ARG A 27 -11.99 19.59 -8.64
C ARG A 27 -10.63 20.09 -9.12
N VAL A 28 -10.26 21.31 -8.71
CA VAL A 28 -8.91 21.85 -8.94
C VAL A 28 -8.00 21.51 -7.77
N GLN A 29 -6.90 20.82 -8.07
CA GLN A 29 -5.83 20.55 -7.11
C GLN A 29 -4.79 21.67 -7.18
N SER A 30 -4.15 21.96 -6.04
CA SER A 30 -3.13 23.01 -5.94
C SER A 30 -1.90 22.54 -5.17
N GLY A 31 -0.74 23.09 -5.51
CA GLY A 31 0.54 22.78 -4.86
C GLY A 31 1.49 23.97 -4.88
N GLU A 32 2.20 24.17 -3.76
CA GLU A 32 3.17 25.24 -3.58
C GLU A 32 4.60 24.68 -3.70
N HIS A 33 5.44 25.37 -4.48
CA HIS A 33 6.84 25.01 -4.68
C HIS A 33 7.76 26.23 -4.52
N ALA A 34 9.06 25.97 -4.40
CA ALA A 34 10.08 26.98 -4.07
C ALA A 34 10.25 28.14 -5.09
N GLY A 35 9.52 28.14 -6.21
CA GLY A 35 9.54 29.23 -7.20
C GLY A 35 8.28 29.38 -8.06
N PHE A 36 7.26 28.55 -7.82
CA PHE A 36 5.99 28.63 -8.52
C PHE A 36 4.86 27.99 -7.70
N SER A 37 3.63 28.40 -7.99
CA SER A 37 2.41 27.72 -7.51
C SER A 37 1.75 27.02 -8.69
N ARG A 38 1.27 25.79 -8.48
CA ARG A 38 0.69 24.94 -9.53
C ARG A 38 -0.78 24.68 -9.27
N LEU A 39 -1.60 24.76 -10.32
CA LEU A 39 -2.98 24.29 -10.34
C LEU A 39 -3.11 23.13 -11.34
N VAL A 40 -3.84 22.09 -10.98
CA VAL A 40 -4.07 20.91 -11.83
C VAL A 40 -5.55 20.55 -11.82
N PHE A 41 -6.12 20.29 -13.00
CA PHE A 41 -7.47 19.76 -13.13
C PHE A 41 -7.60 18.88 -14.37
N ALA A 42 -8.48 17.88 -14.31
CA ALA A 42 -8.73 16.97 -15.41
C ALA A 42 -9.49 17.67 -16.54
N GLU A 43 -9.11 17.39 -17.79
CA GLU A 43 -9.76 17.97 -18.98
C GLU A 43 -10.18 16.87 -19.95
N ARG A 44 -11.49 16.64 -20.05
CA ARG A 44 -12.07 15.66 -20.98
C ARG A 44 -12.19 16.30 -22.38
N GLY A 45 -11.13 16.16 -23.16
CA GLY A 45 -11.11 16.50 -24.59
C GLY A 45 -9.91 17.35 -25.01
N MET A 46 -9.57 17.31 -26.30
CA MET A 46 -8.55 18.18 -26.89
C MET A 46 -9.12 19.58 -27.09
N ARG A 47 -8.85 20.45 -26.11
CA ARG A 47 -9.16 21.89 -26.16
C ARG A 47 -7.87 22.68 -26.22
N ASP A 48 -7.77 23.56 -27.19
CA ASP A 48 -6.76 24.61 -27.25
C ASP A 48 -7.08 25.73 -26.25
N TRP A 49 -6.07 26.47 -25.82
CA TRP A 49 -6.26 27.63 -24.94
C TRP A 49 -5.47 28.85 -25.40
N ARG A 50 -5.95 30.03 -25.00
CA ARG A 50 -5.26 31.31 -25.19
C ARG A 50 -5.11 32.04 -23.86
N ILE A 51 -3.94 32.60 -23.62
CA ILE A 51 -3.64 33.39 -22.42
C ILE A 51 -3.74 34.87 -22.78
N ASP A 52 -4.70 35.58 -22.17
CA ASP A 52 -4.89 37.02 -22.31
C ASP A 52 -4.43 37.72 -21.03
N ARG A 53 -3.33 38.47 -21.10
CA ARG A 53 -2.89 39.33 -19.98
C ARG A 53 -3.77 40.58 -19.90
N ARG A 54 -4.28 40.88 -18.70
CA ARG A 54 -5.19 42.00 -18.42
C ARG A 54 -4.47 43.04 -17.52
N PRO A 55 -5.00 44.28 -17.43
CA PRO A 55 -4.53 45.27 -16.46
C PRO A 55 -4.61 44.74 -15.02
N PHE A 56 -3.85 45.37 -14.11
CA PHE A 56 -3.86 45.06 -12.67
C PHE A 56 -3.46 43.63 -12.30
N ARG A 57 -2.45 43.07 -12.98
CA ARG A 57 -1.90 41.73 -12.70
C ARG A 57 -2.95 40.62 -12.78
N SER A 58 -3.92 40.77 -13.67
CA SER A 58 -4.95 39.76 -13.92
C SER A 58 -4.63 39.00 -15.22
N VAL A 59 -4.79 37.68 -15.21
CA VAL A 59 -4.54 36.80 -16.38
C VAL A 59 -5.78 35.97 -16.65
N ALA A 60 -6.24 35.97 -17.90
CA ALA A 60 -7.38 35.16 -18.33
C ALA A 60 -6.90 34.02 -19.23
N ILE A 61 -7.15 32.79 -18.83
CA ILE A 61 -6.89 31.58 -19.63
C ILE A 61 -8.22 31.16 -20.26
N ARG A 62 -8.35 31.32 -21.58
CA ARG A 62 -9.57 30.99 -22.34
C ARG A 62 -9.43 29.64 -23.01
N PHE A 63 -10.39 28.75 -22.80
CA PHE A 63 -10.42 27.41 -23.38
C PHE A 63 -11.38 27.37 -24.57
N MET A 64 -10.89 26.97 -25.74
CA MET A 64 -11.71 26.79 -26.93
C MET A 64 -12.63 25.59 -26.74
N GLY A 65 -13.95 25.79 -26.90
CA GLY A 65 -14.96 24.78 -26.56
C GLY A 65 -15.50 24.88 -25.12
N GLY A 66 -15.17 25.95 -24.41
CA GLY A 66 -15.66 26.19 -23.04
C GLY A 66 -14.80 25.48 -21.99
N LEU A 67 -15.07 25.77 -20.72
CA LEU A 67 -14.39 25.19 -19.55
C LEU A 67 -15.48 24.57 -18.67
N PRO A 68 -15.42 23.27 -18.31
CA PRO A 68 -16.39 22.67 -17.41
C PRO A 68 -16.38 23.40 -16.06
N PRO A 69 -17.50 23.41 -15.31
CA PRO A 69 -17.52 23.98 -13.96
C PRO A 69 -16.37 23.41 -13.11
N LEU A 70 -15.63 24.29 -12.46
CA LEU A 70 -14.48 23.96 -11.63
C LEU A 70 -14.83 24.18 -10.15
N ASP A 71 -14.51 23.20 -9.31
CA ASP A 71 -14.52 23.40 -7.86
C ASP A 71 -13.19 24.04 -7.43
N LEU A 72 -13.29 25.31 -7.04
CA LEU A 72 -12.18 26.19 -6.68
C LEU A 72 -12.05 26.37 -5.15
N SER A 73 -12.93 25.77 -4.36
CA SER A 73 -13.09 26.02 -2.92
C SER A 73 -11.84 25.66 -2.11
N GLU A 74 -11.10 24.65 -2.55
CA GLU A 74 -9.97 24.06 -1.84
C GLU A 74 -8.61 24.58 -2.30
N VAL A 75 -8.55 25.41 -3.35
CA VAL A 75 -7.28 25.81 -3.97
C VAL A 75 -6.36 26.52 -2.97
N PHE A 76 -6.90 27.45 -2.18
CA PHE A 76 -6.11 28.22 -1.21
C PHE A 76 -5.88 27.50 0.13
N ARG A 77 -6.30 26.23 0.25
CA ARG A 77 -5.97 25.40 1.42
C ARG A 77 -4.50 24.98 1.41
N LEU A 78 -3.94 24.74 0.22
CA LEU A 78 -2.60 24.17 0.03
C LEU A 78 -1.57 25.17 -0.50
N ILE A 79 -2.00 26.33 -1.04
CA ILE A 79 -1.09 27.36 -1.56
C ILE A 79 -1.35 28.71 -0.87
N PRO A 80 -0.28 29.48 -0.56
CA PRO A 80 -0.41 30.83 -0.03
C PRO A 80 -0.91 31.80 -1.12
N ARG A 81 -1.56 32.89 -0.70
CA ARG A 81 -2.06 33.94 -1.61
C ARG A 81 -0.98 34.94 -2.09
N THR A 82 0.28 34.51 -2.11
CA THR A 82 1.43 35.34 -2.49
C THR A 82 1.57 35.47 -4.00
N ARG A 83 1.42 34.37 -4.75
CA ARG A 83 1.47 34.39 -6.22
C ARG A 83 0.10 34.53 -6.86
N ILE A 84 -0.86 33.73 -6.40
CA ILE A 84 -2.26 33.77 -6.84
C ILE A 84 -3.05 34.40 -5.71
N ARG A 85 -3.50 35.65 -5.89
CA ARG A 85 -4.27 36.36 -4.87
C ARG A 85 -5.72 35.93 -4.87
N ASP A 86 -6.28 35.75 -6.06
CA ASP A 86 -7.65 35.29 -6.25
C ASP A 86 -7.80 34.52 -7.56
N LEU A 87 -8.86 33.70 -7.64
CA LEU A 87 -9.17 32.90 -8.81
C LEU A 87 -10.67 32.74 -8.97
N ARG A 88 -11.15 32.87 -10.21
CA ARG A 88 -12.56 32.73 -10.55
C ARG A 88 -12.74 32.13 -11.92
N GLN A 89 -13.80 31.36 -12.08
CA GLN A 89 -14.23 30.89 -13.38
C GLN A 89 -15.27 31.84 -13.99
N THR A 90 -15.18 32.04 -15.30
CA THR A 90 -16.20 32.67 -16.13
C THR A 90 -16.52 31.75 -17.31
N GLU A 91 -17.49 32.12 -18.15
CA GLU A 91 -17.89 31.32 -19.30
C GLU A 91 -16.70 31.05 -20.24
N GLY A 92 -16.18 29.82 -20.19
CA GLY A 92 -15.05 29.37 -20.99
C GLY A 92 -13.67 29.87 -20.56
N ALA A 93 -13.52 30.49 -19.39
CA ALA A 93 -12.21 31.01 -18.96
C ALA A 93 -11.96 30.90 -17.45
N LEU A 94 -10.70 30.60 -17.09
CA LEU A 94 -10.17 30.72 -15.74
C LEU A 94 -9.44 32.05 -15.60
N ILE A 95 -9.84 32.86 -14.63
CA ILE A 95 -9.26 34.18 -14.37
C ILE A 95 -8.45 34.12 -13.08
N LEU A 96 -7.17 34.50 -13.16
CA LEU A 96 -6.23 34.54 -12.06
C LEU A 96 -5.90 36.00 -11.76
N ASP A 97 -6.09 36.44 -10.53
CA ASP A 97 -5.56 37.72 -10.06
C ASP A 97 -4.26 37.45 -9.30
N LEU A 98 -3.14 37.97 -9.81
CA LEU A 98 -1.81 37.67 -9.32
C LEU A 98 -1.36 38.65 -8.22
N GLY A 99 -0.66 38.12 -7.21
CA GLY A 99 -0.04 38.92 -6.14
C GLY A 99 1.33 39.52 -6.50
N CYS A 100 1.89 39.13 -7.64
CA CYS A 100 3.25 39.43 -8.10
C CYS A 100 3.29 39.74 -9.60
N ASP A 101 4.44 40.21 -10.11
CA ASP A 101 4.71 40.32 -11.56
C ASP A 101 5.15 38.96 -12.15
N CYS A 102 4.42 37.91 -11.80
CA CYS A 102 4.74 36.53 -12.10
C CYS A 102 4.44 36.13 -13.56
N GLY A 103 5.09 35.05 -14.01
CA GLY A 103 4.79 34.36 -15.26
C GLY A 103 3.63 33.39 -15.07
N VAL A 104 2.82 33.16 -16.12
CA VAL A 104 1.77 32.13 -16.13
C VAL A 104 2.00 31.21 -17.32
N SER A 105 2.10 29.90 -17.07
CA SER A 105 2.14 28.86 -18.10
C SER A 105 0.91 27.98 -18.00
N VAL A 106 0.51 27.44 -19.15
CA VAL A 106 -0.55 26.45 -19.23
C VAL A 106 -0.06 25.35 -20.15
N MET A 107 -0.05 24.12 -19.66
CA MET A 107 0.34 22.95 -20.43
C MET A 107 -0.63 21.80 -20.17
N ARG A 108 -0.70 20.89 -21.14
CA ARG A 108 -1.43 19.62 -21.00
C ARG A 108 -0.40 18.52 -20.84
N VAL A 109 -0.60 17.68 -19.84
CA VAL A 109 0.22 16.46 -19.64
C VAL A 109 -0.45 15.25 -20.30
N ALA A 110 0.32 14.19 -20.55
CA ALA A 110 -0.15 12.99 -21.25
C ALA A 110 -1.40 12.36 -20.63
N SER A 111 -1.55 12.44 -19.31
CA SER A 111 -2.73 11.97 -18.57
C SER A 111 -4.01 12.79 -18.78
N GLY A 112 -4.03 13.73 -19.74
CA GLY A 112 -5.19 14.55 -20.05
C GLY A 112 -5.47 15.69 -19.05
N HIS A 113 -4.58 15.94 -18.10
CA HIS A 113 -4.73 17.04 -17.14
C HIS A 113 -4.20 18.35 -17.69
N ILE A 114 -4.84 19.46 -17.33
CA ILE A 114 -4.33 20.82 -17.54
C ILE A 114 -3.56 21.23 -16.29
N VAL A 115 -2.33 21.69 -16.52
CA VAL A 115 -1.43 22.21 -15.49
C VAL A 115 -1.22 23.69 -15.74
N VAL A 116 -1.51 24.51 -14.73
CA VAL A 116 -1.30 25.97 -14.75
C VAL A 116 -0.24 26.31 -13.71
N ASP A 117 0.92 26.80 -14.15
CA ASP A 117 2.00 27.22 -13.26
C ASP A 117 2.13 28.74 -13.22
N VAL A 118 2.28 29.28 -12.02
CA VAL A 118 2.51 30.71 -11.76
C VAL A 118 3.88 30.90 -11.12
N SER A 119 4.87 31.40 -11.87
CA SER A 119 6.30 31.48 -11.45
C SER A 119 6.76 32.90 -11.11
N ASP A 120 7.71 33.02 -10.17
CA ASP A 120 8.18 34.31 -9.64
C ASP A 120 8.92 35.19 -10.65
N ASP A 121 9.62 34.59 -11.60
CA ASP A 121 10.63 35.24 -12.43
C ASP A 121 10.09 35.70 -13.80
N GLY A 122 8.84 35.40 -14.13
CA GLY A 122 8.28 35.66 -15.45
C GLY A 122 8.89 34.80 -16.57
N THR A 123 9.94 34.04 -16.28
CA THR A 123 10.65 33.13 -17.19
C THR A 123 10.28 31.70 -16.88
N LEU A 124 9.31 31.18 -17.63
CA LEU A 124 9.04 29.76 -17.60
C LEU A 124 10.24 29.00 -18.21
N PRO A 125 10.61 27.82 -17.69
CA PRO A 125 11.38 26.87 -18.48
C PRO A 125 10.57 26.63 -19.76
N ARG A 126 11.10 27.02 -20.91
CA ARG A 126 10.48 26.63 -22.19
C ARG A 126 10.40 25.11 -22.19
N PRO A 127 9.22 24.49 -22.42
CA PRO A 127 9.21 23.16 -22.97
C PRO A 127 10.11 23.22 -24.21
N GLY A 128 11.15 22.39 -24.26
CA GLY A 128 11.91 22.22 -25.48
C GLY A 128 10.93 21.96 -26.63
N PRO A 129 11.16 22.50 -27.84
CA PRO A 129 10.22 22.32 -28.94
C PRO A 129 9.98 20.82 -29.12
N LEU A 130 8.74 20.38 -28.94
CA LEU A 130 8.29 19.13 -29.53
C LEU A 130 8.58 19.29 -31.02
N ALA A 131 9.56 18.54 -31.53
CA ALA A 131 9.88 18.52 -32.93
C ALA A 131 8.58 18.24 -33.69
N ALA A 132 8.17 19.18 -34.53
CA ALA A 132 7.01 19.01 -35.39
C ALA A 132 7.26 17.77 -36.25
N ALA A 133 6.58 16.67 -35.94
CA ALA A 133 6.52 15.53 -36.82
C ALA A 133 5.92 16.01 -38.16
N PRO A 134 6.51 15.64 -39.30
CA PRO A 134 6.02 16.08 -40.59
C PRO A 134 4.61 15.52 -40.80
N LEU A 135 3.65 16.42 -41.07
CA LEU A 135 2.35 16.03 -41.58
C LEU A 135 2.55 15.37 -42.95
N LEU A 136 2.35 14.05 -43.03
CA LEU A 136 2.31 13.28 -44.26
C LEU A 136 0.93 12.62 -44.43
N PRO A 137 0.53 12.35 -45.69
CA PRO A 137 -0.85 12.43 -46.13
C PRO A 137 -1.66 11.21 -45.69
N GLN A 138 -2.90 11.49 -45.29
CA GLN A 138 -3.95 10.50 -45.05
C GLN A 138 -4.18 9.69 -46.33
N VAL A 139 -3.75 8.42 -46.35
CA VAL A 139 -4.13 7.46 -47.38
C VAL A 139 -5.53 6.96 -47.05
N ILE A 140 -6.49 7.29 -47.92
CA ILE A 140 -7.85 6.77 -47.91
C ILE A 140 -7.78 5.25 -48.11
N GLN A 141 -8.10 4.47 -47.08
CA GLN A 141 -8.30 3.04 -47.23
C GLN A 141 -9.69 2.75 -47.82
N THR A 142 -9.70 1.86 -48.81
CA THR A 142 -10.88 1.40 -49.55
C THR A 142 -11.43 0.14 -48.89
N ASP A 143 -12.75 -0.01 -48.96
CA ASP A 143 -13.59 -1.08 -48.41
C ASP A 143 -13.02 -2.51 -48.54
N MET A 144 -13.15 -3.27 -47.45
CA MET A 144 -13.08 -4.74 -47.47
C MET A 144 -14.32 -5.31 -46.79
N GLN A 145 -15.11 -6.07 -47.56
CA GLN A 145 -16.28 -6.81 -47.08
C GLN A 145 -15.88 -8.04 -46.23
N PRO A 146 -16.71 -8.44 -45.24
CA PRO A 146 -16.46 -9.61 -44.41
C PRO A 146 -16.94 -10.91 -45.08
N GLY A 147 -16.16 -11.98 -44.92
CA GLY A 147 -16.57 -13.36 -45.16
C GLY A 147 -17.19 -14.01 -43.89
N PRO A 148 -18.02 -15.05 -44.03
CA PRO A 148 -18.88 -15.54 -42.96
C PRO A 148 -18.15 -16.45 -41.95
N LEU A 149 -18.52 -16.31 -40.68
CA LEU A 149 -18.13 -17.14 -39.54
C LEU A 149 -18.90 -18.47 -39.53
N ASP A 150 -18.22 -19.56 -39.17
CA ASP A 150 -18.83 -20.85 -38.82
C ASP A 150 -18.61 -21.13 -37.32
N PRO A 151 -19.62 -21.51 -36.52
CA PRO A 151 -19.51 -21.58 -35.06
C PRO A 151 -19.48 -23.03 -34.58
N LEU A 152 -18.36 -23.49 -34.03
CA LEU A 152 -18.35 -24.73 -33.25
C LEU A 152 -17.32 -24.66 -32.12
N TYR A 153 -17.77 -24.45 -30.88
CA TYR A 153 -17.33 -25.34 -29.80
C TYR A 153 -18.33 -25.42 -28.63
N ARG A 154 -18.50 -26.65 -28.15
CA ARG A 154 -19.43 -27.08 -27.10
C ARG A 154 -18.85 -26.84 -25.71
N VAL A 155 -19.70 -26.36 -24.81
CA VAL A 155 -19.49 -26.35 -23.36
C VAL A 155 -19.52 -27.77 -22.82
N ALA A 156 -18.43 -28.23 -22.21
CA ALA A 156 -18.40 -29.42 -21.38
C ALA A 156 -18.68 -29.04 -19.92
N LYS A 157 -19.65 -29.73 -19.29
CA LYS A 157 -19.98 -29.63 -17.87
C LYS A 157 -19.11 -30.59 -17.05
N GLY A 158 -18.69 -30.14 -15.86
CA GLY A 158 -18.15 -30.95 -14.75
C GLY A 158 -16.77 -30.43 -14.32
N HIS A 159 -16.43 -30.22 -13.04
CA HIS A 159 -16.92 -30.81 -11.80
C HIS A 159 -16.84 -29.77 -10.66
N ALA A 160 -17.80 -29.83 -9.73
CA ALA A 160 -17.76 -29.04 -8.50
C ALA A 160 -16.71 -29.62 -7.54
N ALA A 161 -15.67 -28.84 -7.23
CA ALA A 161 -14.79 -29.08 -6.10
C ALA A 161 -15.34 -28.33 -4.88
N THR A 162 -15.44 -29.02 -3.76
CA THR A 162 -15.95 -28.55 -2.48
C THR A 162 -15.13 -27.39 -1.92
N ARG A 163 -15.83 -26.28 -1.68
CA ARG A 163 -15.38 -25.04 -1.03
C ARG A 163 -15.10 -25.30 0.45
N ALA A 164 -13.89 -24.97 0.92
CA ALA A 164 -13.63 -24.83 2.35
C ALA A 164 -13.97 -23.38 2.74
N ASP A 165 -15.14 -23.19 3.36
CA ASP A 165 -15.56 -21.90 3.92
C ASP A 165 -14.78 -21.63 5.21
N GLY A 166 -13.76 -20.78 5.11
CA GLY A 166 -13.10 -20.15 6.24
C GLY A 166 -12.76 -18.70 5.89
N PRO A 167 -12.90 -17.73 6.82
CA PRO A 167 -12.58 -16.33 6.52
C PRO A 167 -11.08 -16.17 6.29
N LEU A 168 -10.71 -15.63 5.12
CA LEU A 168 -9.36 -15.14 4.84
C LEU A 168 -9.02 -14.02 5.84
N GLN A 169 -8.00 -14.21 6.67
CA GLN A 169 -7.53 -13.18 7.60
C GLN A 169 -6.33 -12.43 7.02
N VAL A 170 -6.51 -11.13 6.81
CA VAL A 170 -5.51 -10.15 6.36
C VAL A 170 -4.67 -9.70 7.56
N ARG A 171 -3.35 -9.54 7.38
CA ARG A 171 -2.46 -8.91 8.37
C ARG A 171 -1.73 -7.71 7.76
N MET A 172 -1.77 -6.57 8.45
CA MET A 172 -0.91 -5.42 8.20
C MET A 172 0.39 -5.54 9.00
N HIS A 173 1.54 -5.26 8.37
CA HIS A 173 2.85 -5.21 9.04
C HIS A 173 3.41 -3.79 9.00
N PRO A 174 3.84 -3.21 10.13
CA PRO A 174 4.71 -2.04 10.14
C PRO A 174 6.16 -2.53 9.99
N MET A 175 6.89 -2.01 9.00
CA MET A 175 8.31 -2.29 8.70
C MET A 175 8.56 -3.60 7.93
N GLY A 176 8.83 -3.50 6.61
CA GLY A 176 9.20 -4.63 5.72
C GLY A 176 10.51 -5.32 6.10
N GLU A 177 11.02 -6.38 5.44
CA GLU A 177 10.67 -7.07 4.19
C GLU A 177 10.48 -8.57 4.48
N VAL A 178 9.25 -9.05 4.67
CA VAL A 178 8.95 -10.49 4.55
C VAL A 178 7.48 -10.64 4.10
N PRO A 179 7.22 -11.15 2.88
CA PRO A 179 5.86 -11.44 2.46
C PRO A 179 5.25 -12.54 3.33
N LEU A 180 4.09 -12.27 3.94
CA LEU A 180 3.28 -13.29 4.61
C LEU A 180 2.36 -13.98 3.59
N LEU A 181 2.94 -14.75 2.69
CA LEU A 181 2.15 -15.75 1.96
C LEU A 181 2.03 -16.98 2.86
N PRO A 182 0.82 -17.55 3.05
CA PRO A 182 0.73 -18.95 3.45
C PRO A 182 1.60 -19.76 2.48
N GLU A 183 2.36 -20.74 2.97
CA GLU A 183 2.79 -21.85 2.12
C GLU A 183 1.53 -22.58 1.66
N PHE A 184 0.85 -22.02 0.66
CA PHE A 184 0.03 -22.83 -0.20
C PHE A 184 1.04 -23.77 -0.86
N ALA A 185 1.02 -25.04 -0.45
CA ALA A 185 1.53 -26.09 -1.32
C ALA A 185 0.89 -25.81 -2.67
N ALA A 186 1.69 -25.33 -3.63
CA ALA A 186 1.21 -24.88 -4.92
C ALA A 186 0.27 -25.98 -5.42
N ALA A 187 -1.03 -25.69 -5.42
CA ALA A 187 -1.96 -26.58 -6.06
C ALA A 187 -1.48 -26.54 -7.50
N GLU A 188 -0.93 -27.65 -7.97
CA GLU A 188 -0.38 -27.82 -9.30
C GLU A 188 -1.57 -27.78 -10.26
N ALA A 189 -2.15 -26.59 -10.41
CA ALA A 189 -3.04 -26.27 -11.49
C ALA A 189 -2.24 -26.56 -12.76
N PRO A 190 -2.78 -27.34 -13.70
CA PRO A 190 -2.03 -27.72 -14.88
C PRO A 190 -1.59 -26.46 -15.61
N ALA A 191 -0.31 -26.12 -15.49
CA ALA A 191 0.29 -25.00 -16.17
C ALA A 191 0.05 -25.20 -17.67
N GLN A 192 -0.76 -24.33 -18.26
CA GLN A 192 -0.89 -24.34 -19.71
C GLN A 192 0.50 -24.01 -20.30
N PRO A 193 0.90 -24.66 -21.40
CA PRO A 193 2.18 -24.36 -22.02
C PRO A 193 2.28 -22.86 -22.33
N LEU A 194 3.37 -22.20 -21.91
CA LEU A 194 3.59 -20.75 -22.04
C LEU A 194 3.41 -20.23 -23.48
N ASP A 195 3.63 -21.08 -24.48
CA ASP A 195 3.40 -20.77 -25.90
C ASP A 195 1.92 -20.48 -26.24
N ALA A 196 0.98 -20.89 -25.38
CA ALA A 196 -0.45 -20.61 -25.54
C ALA A 196 -0.87 -19.22 -25.03
N CYS A 197 0.02 -18.51 -24.32
CA CYS A 197 -0.30 -17.25 -23.64
C CYS A 197 0.67 -16.12 -24.05
N PRO A 198 0.60 -15.62 -25.30
CA PRO A 198 1.50 -14.58 -25.80
C PRO A 198 1.38 -13.25 -25.04
N ILE A 199 0.22 -12.97 -24.44
CA ILE A 199 0.01 -11.79 -23.58
C ILE A 199 0.84 -11.90 -22.30
N GLU A 200 0.90 -13.07 -21.66
CA GLU A 200 1.64 -13.27 -20.40
C GLU A 200 3.11 -12.91 -20.57
N THR A 201 3.75 -13.49 -21.59
CA THR A 201 5.18 -13.27 -21.86
C THR A 201 5.48 -11.78 -22.07
N LEU A 202 4.66 -11.10 -22.89
CA LEU A 202 4.85 -9.68 -23.17
C LEU A 202 4.54 -8.80 -21.95
N ALA A 203 3.51 -9.15 -21.17
CA ALA A 203 3.10 -8.43 -19.97
C ALA A 203 4.17 -8.52 -18.88
N VAL A 204 4.72 -9.71 -18.62
CA VAL A 204 5.85 -9.91 -17.69
C VAL A 204 7.02 -9.01 -18.08
N GLN A 205 7.46 -9.06 -19.34
CA GLN A 205 8.57 -8.25 -19.84
C GLN A 205 8.29 -6.75 -19.71
N SER A 206 7.07 -6.31 -19.98
CA SER A 206 6.69 -4.89 -19.95
C SER A 206 6.57 -4.36 -18.52
N LEU A 207 5.90 -5.10 -17.64
CA LEU A 207 5.54 -4.66 -16.29
C LEU A 207 6.72 -4.75 -15.32
N GLN A 208 7.53 -5.81 -15.39
CA GLN A 208 8.70 -5.99 -14.50
C GLN A 208 9.91 -5.15 -14.91
N SER A 209 9.87 -4.51 -16.09
CA SER A 209 10.92 -3.60 -16.51
C SER A 209 10.85 -2.26 -15.78
N ASP A 210 11.99 -1.79 -15.28
CA ASP A 210 12.11 -0.45 -14.71
C ASP A 210 11.93 0.62 -15.81
N PRO A 211 10.91 1.51 -15.70
CA PRO A 211 10.63 2.51 -16.73
C PRO A 211 11.81 3.44 -17.03
N SER A 212 12.60 3.80 -16.02
CA SER A 212 13.71 4.73 -16.17
C SER A 212 14.89 4.12 -16.94
N THR A 213 15.08 2.81 -16.79
CA THR A 213 16.06 2.04 -17.54
C THR A 213 15.61 1.85 -18.99
N ALA A 214 14.36 1.45 -19.20
CA ALA A 214 13.76 1.34 -20.53
C ALA A 214 13.83 2.67 -21.31
N LEU A 215 13.57 3.80 -20.65
CA LEU A 215 13.65 5.13 -21.24
C LEU A 215 15.06 5.47 -21.77
N ARG A 216 16.12 5.02 -21.07
CA ARG A 216 17.51 5.24 -21.52
C ARG A 216 17.87 4.40 -22.75
N GLU A 217 17.22 3.26 -22.94
CA GLU A 217 17.45 2.36 -24.08
C GLU A 217 16.71 2.80 -25.35
N LEU A 218 15.67 3.63 -25.24
CA LEU A 218 14.81 4.03 -26.37
C LEU A 218 15.60 4.60 -27.55
N THR A 219 16.62 5.43 -27.29
CA THR A 219 17.42 6.04 -28.37
C THR A 219 18.16 4.98 -29.19
N GLY A 220 18.67 3.93 -28.54
CA GLY A 220 19.34 2.81 -29.21
C GLY A 220 18.35 1.98 -30.02
N MET A 221 17.16 1.71 -29.48
CA MET A 221 16.11 0.97 -30.17
C MET A 221 15.57 1.73 -31.38
N ALA A 222 15.41 3.05 -31.26
CA ALA A 222 14.96 3.91 -32.36
C ALA A 222 15.93 3.91 -33.55
N ALA A 223 17.24 3.78 -33.29
CA ALA A 223 18.24 3.67 -34.35
C ALA A 223 18.10 2.36 -35.17
N GLY A 224 17.53 1.31 -34.58
CA GLY A 224 17.30 0.01 -35.23
C GLY A 224 16.06 -0.05 -36.13
N VAL A 225 15.23 1.00 -36.19
CA VAL A 225 13.99 1.03 -36.98
C VAL A 225 14.24 1.00 -38.49
N LEU A 226 15.43 1.41 -38.93
CA LEU A 226 15.81 1.42 -40.33
C LEU A 226 16.98 0.45 -40.57
N THR A 227 16.94 -0.24 -41.70
CA THR A 227 18.10 -0.99 -42.22
C THR A 227 19.18 -0.02 -42.70
N ASP A 228 20.38 -0.54 -42.99
CA ASP A 228 21.47 0.25 -43.59
C ASP A 228 21.05 0.92 -44.93
N GLU A 229 20.06 0.34 -45.62
CA GLU A 229 19.47 0.86 -46.86
C GLU A 229 18.36 1.91 -46.61
N HIS A 230 18.18 2.35 -45.37
CA HIS A 230 17.14 3.30 -44.94
C HIS A 230 15.70 2.79 -45.21
N LEU A 231 15.50 1.47 -45.23
CA LEU A 231 14.19 0.85 -45.33
C LEU A 231 13.68 0.49 -43.92
N PRO A 232 12.36 0.52 -43.66
CA PRO A 232 11.80 0.08 -42.39
C PRO A 232 12.20 -1.37 -42.06
N ASP A 233 12.84 -1.59 -40.91
CA ASP A 233 13.11 -2.92 -40.38
C ASP A 233 11.95 -3.37 -39.48
N GLY A 234 11.24 -4.42 -39.90
CA GLY A 234 10.09 -4.92 -39.17
C GLY A 234 10.44 -5.40 -37.77
N ARG A 235 11.65 -5.96 -37.58
CA ARG A 235 12.10 -6.39 -36.26
C ARG A 235 12.43 -5.19 -35.37
N GLY A 236 13.22 -4.24 -35.87
CA GLY A 236 13.51 -2.99 -35.15
C GLY A 236 12.25 -2.21 -34.74
N ILE A 237 11.21 -2.20 -35.57
CA ILE A 237 9.91 -1.58 -35.23
C ILE A 237 9.23 -2.32 -34.06
N LEU A 238 9.23 -3.65 -34.07
CA LEU A 238 8.67 -4.44 -32.96
C LEU A 238 9.46 -4.25 -31.67
N ASP A 239 10.79 -4.24 -31.76
CA ASP A 239 11.68 -4.03 -30.62
C ASP A 239 11.46 -2.63 -30.01
N LEU A 240 11.28 -1.60 -30.86
CA LEU A 240 10.93 -0.25 -30.41
C LEU A 240 9.53 -0.20 -29.77
N SER A 241 8.54 -0.87 -30.35
CA SER A 241 7.18 -0.95 -29.78
C SER A 241 7.20 -1.60 -28.38
N GLN A 242 7.93 -2.70 -28.19
CA GLN A 242 8.09 -3.33 -26.88
C GLN A 242 8.86 -2.43 -25.90
N ALA A 243 9.84 -1.65 -26.37
CA ALA A 243 10.53 -0.69 -25.53
C ALA A 243 9.58 0.41 -25.03
N TYR A 244 8.63 0.87 -25.84
CA TYR A 244 7.57 1.78 -25.39
C TYR A 244 6.67 1.17 -24.32
N LEU A 245 6.28 -0.11 -24.44
CA LEU A 245 5.55 -0.82 -23.38
C LEU A 245 6.36 -0.90 -22.08
N ARG A 246 7.66 -1.19 -22.15
CA ARG A 246 8.57 -1.17 -20.99
C ARG A 246 8.71 0.22 -20.36
N VAL A 247 8.46 1.30 -21.09
CA VAL A 247 8.38 2.65 -20.48
C VAL A 247 7.01 2.91 -19.86
N GLY A 248 5.95 2.27 -20.37
CA GLY A 248 4.56 2.52 -19.99
C GLY A 248 3.84 3.47 -20.94
N TRP A 249 4.25 3.51 -22.21
CA TRP A 249 3.66 4.33 -23.28
C TRP A 249 2.90 3.43 -24.26
N GLY A 250 1.66 3.08 -23.91
CA GLY A 250 0.86 2.10 -24.66
C GLY A 250 0.51 2.60 -26.07
N ALA A 251 0.02 3.83 -26.17
CA ALA A 251 -0.47 4.42 -27.40
C ALA A 251 0.66 4.54 -28.44
N GLU A 252 1.86 4.93 -27.98
CA GLU A 252 3.08 4.96 -28.77
C GLU A 252 3.49 3.56 -29.22
N ALA A 253 3.45 2.57 -28.33
CA ALA A 253 3.75 1.18 -28.67
C ALA A 253 2.80 0.66 -29.76
N SER A 254 1.49 0.86 -29.62
CA SER A 254 0.49 0.47 -30.61
C SER A 254 0.62 1.25 -31.92
N MET A 255 0.93 2.55 -31.88
CA MET A 255 1.15 3.35 -33.08
C MET A 255 2.36 2.82 -33.89
N VAL A 256 3.47 2.53 -33.21
CA VAL A 256 4.68 2.00 -33.84
C VAL A 256 4.46 0.59 -34.37
N ALA A 257 3.77 -0.27 -33.60
CA ALA A 257 3.41 -1.59 -34.07
C ALA A 257 2.63 -1.53 -35.41
N ARG A 258 1.65 -0.64 -35.56
CA ARG A 258 0.86 -0.55 -36.81
C ARG A 258 1.67 -0.27 -38.08
N MET A 259 2.95 0.10 -38.00
CA MET A 259 3.82 0.31 -39.17
C MET A 259 4.30 -0.98 -39.84
N VAL A 260 4.31 -2.11 -39.13
CA VAL A 260 4.62 -3.42 -39.73
C VAL A 260 3.31 -4.09 -40.18
N THR A 261 3.35 -5.07 -41.07
CA THR A 261 2.17 -5.85 -41.46
C THR A 261 1.93 -7.02 -40.51
N GLY A 262 0.67 -7.43 -40.32
CA GLY A 262 0.28 -8.57 -39.50
C GLY A 262 -0.33 -8.22 -38.14
N GLU A 263 -1.14 -9.14 -37.62
CA GLU A 263 -1.90 -9.01 -36.38
C GLU A 263 -0.99 -9.01 -35.15
N ARG A 264 -1.26 -8.09 -34.21
CA ARG A 264 -0.51 -7.92 -32.96
C ARG A 264 -1.40 -7.73 -31.74
N PRO A 265 -2.35 -8.66 -31.51
CA PRO A 265 -3.32 -8.54 -30.43
C PRO A 265 -2.64 -8.40 -29.07
N ALA A 266 -1.49 -9.03 -28.84
CA ALA A 266 -0.77 -8.93 -27.56
C ALA A 266 -0.24 -7.51 -27.28
N ILE A 267 0.38 -6.85 -28.27
CA ILE A 267 0.90 -5.48 -28.09
C ILE A 267 -0.26 -4.51 -27.84
N ASP A 268 -1.31 -4.59 -28.66
CA ASP A 268 -2.46 -3.69 -28.52
C ASP A 268 -3.21 -3.90 -27.20
N THR A 269 -3.28 -5.14 -26.71
CA THR A 269 -3.91 -5.45 -25.43
C THR A 269 -3.10 -4.91 -24.25
N VAL A 270 -1.78 -5.15 -24.23
CA VAL A 270 -0.91 -4.64 -23.16
C VAL A 270 -0.83 -3.12 -23.20
N ALA A 271 -0.77 -2.52 -24.39
CA ALA A 271 -0.81 -1.08 -24.59
C ALA A 271 -2.09 -0.45 -24.00
N ALA A 272 -3.26 -0.97 -24.38
CA ALA A 272 -4.53 -0.47 -23.88
C ALA A 272 -4.62 -0.56 -22.35
N ALA A 273 -4.15 -1.66 -21.76
CA ALA A 273 -4.14 -1.84 -20.32
C ALA A 273 -3.25 -0.83 -19.59
N LEU A 274 -2.06 -0.52 -20.12
CA LEU A 274 -1.13 0.43 -19.51
C LEU A 274 -1.62 1.87 -19.59
N ASP A 275 -2.40 2.21 -20.61
CA ASP A 275 -2.95 3.56 -20.79
C ASP A 275 -4.33 3.75 -20.13
N GLY A 276 -4.88 2.70 -19.51
CA GLY A 276 -6.23 2.74 -18.90
C GLY A 276 -7.35 2.84 -19.93
N GLU A 277 -7.11 2.37 -21.16
CA GLU A 277 -8.12 2.32 -22.20
C GLU A 277 -9.09 1.15 -21.97
N PRO A 278 -10.40 1.33 -22.23
CA PRO A 278 -11.38 0.28 -22.00
C PRO A 278 -11.17 -0.90 -22.94
N ARG A 279 -11.48 -2.11 -22.45
CA ARG A 279 -11.46 -3.35 -23.23
C ARG A 279 -12.28 -3.23 -24.51
N SER A 280 -11.63 -3.47 -25.66
CA SER A 280 -12.34 -3.71 -26.92
C SER A 280 -13.00 -5.10 -26.89
N PRO A 281 -14.19 -5.30 -27.49
CA PRO A 281 -14.85 -6.62 -27.55
C PRO A 281 -13.96 -7.74 -28.11
N ASP A 282 -13.04 -7.39 -29.01
CA ASP A 282 -12.13 -8.33 -29.67
C ASP A 282 -10.90 -8.69 -28.80
N MET A 283 -10.68 -7.99 -27.68
CA MET A 283 -9.58 -8.26 -26.74
C MET A 283 -10.02 -9.29 -25.72
N ALA A 284 -9.91 -10.58 -26.06
CA ALA A 284 -10.08 -11.67 -25.09
C ALA A 284 -8.81 -11.85 -24.26
N VAL A 285 -8.89 -11.56 -22.95
CA VAL A 285 -7.78 -11.76 -22.00
C VAL A 285 -8.22 -12.80 -20.97
N ASP A 286 -7.46 -13.89 -20.87
CA ASP A 286 -7.72 -14.98 -19.93
C ASP A 286 -6.83 -14.79 -18.69
N PRO A 287 -7.37 -14.43 -17.52
CA PRO A 287 -6.56 -14.26 -16.31
C PRO A 287 -5.94 -15.58 -15.81
N GLY A 288 -6.40 -16.75 -16.30
CA GLY A 288 -5.79 -18.05 -16.03
C GLY A 288 -4.54 -18.35 -16.85
N CYS A 289 -4.17 -17.49 -17.81
CA CYS A 289 -2.91 -17.62 -18.57
C CYS A 289 -1.66 -17.33 -17.73
N GLY A 290 -1.80 -16.60 -16.62
CA GLY A 290 -0.71 -16.26 -15.72
C GLY A 290 -0.93 -14.95 -14.96
N PRO A 291 -0.09 -14.66 -13.96
CA PRO A 291 -0.29 -13.53 -13.06
C PRO A 291 -0.16 -12.17 -13.76
N ALA A 292 0.69 -12.02 -14.78
CA ALA A 292 0.79 -10.75 -15.50
C ALA A 292 -0.45 -10.50 -16.37
N THR A 293 -0.99 -11.55 -16.99
CA THR A 293 -2.23 -11.51 -17.78
C THR A 293 -3.43 -11.23 -16.88
N ALA A 294 -3.44 -11.76 -15.66
CA ALA A 294 -4.43 -11.42 -14.64
C ALA A 294 -4.41 -9.91 -14.33
N LEU A 295 -3.22 -9.31 -14.17
CA LEU A 295 -3.09 -7.86 -14.01
C LEU A 295 -3.63 -7.09 -15.23
N ILE A 296 -3.23 -7.47 -16.44
CA ILE A 296 -3.71 -6.85 -17.69
C ILE A 296 -5.24 -6.95 -17.80
N SER A 297 -5.82 -8.11 -17.46
CA SER A 297 -7.27 -8.31 -17.47
C SER A 297 -7.98 -7.37 -16.50
N LEU A 298 -7.43 -7.15 -15.30
CA LEU A 298 -8.00 -6.21 -14.33
C LEU A 298 -7.91 -4.76 -14.80
N LEU A 299 -6.77 -4.34 -15.33
CA LEU A 299 -6.55 -2.96 -15.82
C LEU A 299 -7.49 -2.62 -17.00
N LEU A 300 -7.83 -3.59 -17.83
CA LEU A 300 -8.80 -3.43 -18.92
C LEU A 300 -10.27 -3.41 -18.46
N GLY A 301 -10.54 -3.62 -17.17
CA GLY A 301 -11.89 -3.77 -16.64
C GLY A 301 -12.55 -5.09 -17.01
N GLY A 302 -11.77 -6.19 -17.03
CA GLY A 302 -12.26 -7.54 -17.31
C GLY A 302 -13.44 -7.94 -16.41
N PRO A 303 -14.36 -8.78 -16.93
CA PRO A 303 -15.57 -9.12 -16.20
C PRO A 303 -15.24 -10.03 -15.00
N VAL A 304 -15.93 -9.76 -13.89
CA VAL A 304 -15.80 -10.48 -12.60
C VAL A 304 -15.73 -12.01 -12.72
N PRO A 305 -16.55 -12.69 -13.55
CA PRO A 305 -16.55 -14.16 -13.60
C PRO A 305 -15.26 -14.78 -14.12
N ASP A 306 -14.45 -14.04 -14.88
CA ASP A 306 -13.20 -14.58 -15.42
C ASP A 306 -12.12 -14.70 -14.33
N TRP A 307 -12.21 -13.91 -13.26
CA TRP A 307 -11.23 -13.85 -12.17
C TRP A 307 -11.08 -15.17 -11.40
N ASP A 308 -12.11 -16.00 -11.34
CA ASP A 308 -12.07 -17.30 -10.64
C ASP A 308 -11.00 -18.26 -11.20
N ARG A 309 -10.45 -17.96 -12.39
CA ARG A 309 -9.35 -18.72 -13.00
C ARG A 309 -7.96 -18.17 -12.71
N ALA A 310 -7.86 -16.99 -12.08
CA ALA A 310 -6.59 -16.42 -11.68
C ALA A 310 -5.97 -17.20 -10.51
N ASP A 311 -4.66 -17.41 -10.55
CA ASP A 311 -3.89 -17.90 -9.41
C ASP A 311 -3.56 -16.70 -8.50
N GLU A 312 -4.40 -16.47 -7.47
CA GLU A 312 -4.24 -15.33 -6.55
C GLU A 312 -2.87 -15.31 -5.85
N PRO A 313 -2.33 -16.44 -5.32
CA PRO A 313 -0.96 -16.48 -4.79
C PRO A 313 0.11 -16.04 -5.80
N ALA A 314 0.08 -16.58 -7.03
CA ALA A 314 1.05 -16.19 -8.06
C ALA A 314 0.89 -14.72 -8.48
N PHE A 315 -0.34 -14.22 -8.49
CA PHE A 315 -0.66 -12.83 -8.76
C PHE A 315 -0.07 -11.90 -7.71
N VAL A 316 -0.25 -12.18 -6.42
CA VAL A 316 0.34 -11.39 -5.33
C VAL A 316 1.87 -11.39 -5.40
N ALA A 317 2.49 -12.55 -5.63
CA ALA A 317 3.94 -12.64 -5.80
C ALA A 317 4.45 -11.84 -7.01
N PHE A 318 3.70 -11.83 -8.11
CA PHE A 318 4.03 -11.02 -9.28
C PHE A 318 3.92 -9.53 -8.99
N LEU A 319 2.86 -9.09 -8.30
CA LEU A 319 2.70 -7.70 -7.90
C LEU A 319 3.84 -7.20 -7.00
N ASP A 320 4.30 -8.03 -6.06
CA ASP A 320 5.43 -7.74 -5.18
C ASP A 320 6.76 -7.58 -5.96
N SER A 321 6.88 -8.25 -7.10
CA SER A 321 8.05 -8.15 -7.97
C SER A 321 8.09 -6.90 -8.86
N LEU A 322 7.03 -6.09 -8.87
CA LEU A 322 6.95 -4.92 -9.75
C LEU A 322 7.93 -3.81 -9.30
N PRO A 323 8.64 -3.16 -10.24
CA PRO A 323 9.44 -1.99 -9.92
C PRO A 323 8.60 -0.89 -9.25
N PRO A 324 9.17 -0.12 -8.29
CA PRO A 324 8.45 0.92 -7.54
C PRO A 324 7.66 1.90 -8.41
N ALA A 325 8.27 2.37 -9.51
CA ALA A 325 7.63 3.29 -10.44
C ALA A 325 6.44 2.65 -11.17
N ARG A 326 6.54 1.35 -11.50
CA ARG A 326 5.44 0.60 -12.13
C ARG A 326 4.30 0.41 -11.14
N TRP A 327 4.61 -0.06 -9.93
CA TRP A 327 3.61 -0.23 -8.87
C TRP A 327 2.81 1.05 -8.64
N THR A 328 3.51 2.17 -8.47
CA THR A 328 2.89 3.49 -8.26
C THR A 328 1.96 3.90 -9.41
N ALA A 329 2.29 3.52 -10.64
CA ALA A 329 1.46 3.82 -11.81
C ALA A 329 0.19 2.97 -11.87
N VAL A 330 0.26 1.68 -11.52
CA VAL A 330 -0.85 0.73 -11.72
C VAL A 330 -1.74 0.56 -10.48
N GLU A 331 -1.26 0.87 -9.28
CA GLU A 331 -1.97 0.61 -8.02
C GLU A 331 -3.36 1.25 -7.93
N PRO A 332 -3.59 2.52 -8.35
CA PRO A 332 -4.91 3.14 -8.24
C PRO A 332 -5.98 2.42 -9.08
N ASP A 333 -5.64 2.09 -10.32
CA ASP A 333 -6.54 1.41 -11.25
C ASP A 333 -6.76 -0.05 -10.85
N LEU A 334 -5.70 -0.71 -10.39
CA LEU A 334 -5.78 -2.06 -9.86
C LEU A 334 -6.68 -2.14 -8.62
N ARG A 335 -6.56 -1.19 -7.69
CA ARG A 335 -7.45 -1.09 -6.52
C ARG A 335 -8.90 -0.88 -6.95
N ALA A 336 -9.13 0.00 -7.92
CA ALA A 336 -10.47 0.24 -8.46
C ALA A 336 -11.07 -1.02 -9.11
N ALA A 337 -10.24 -1.83 -9.80
CA ALA A 337 -10.65 -3.08 -10.44
C ALA A 337 -10.92 -4.22 -9.42
N LEU A 338 -10.16 -4.29 -8.32
CA LEU A 338 -10.32 -5.31 -7.28
C LEU A 338 -11.50 -5.04 -6.33
N ARG A 339 -11.91 -3.78 -6.17
CA ARG A 339 -13.06 -3.39 -5.33
C ARG A 339 -14.37 -4.12 -5.66
N PRO A 340 -14.87 -4.13 -6.91
CA PRO A 340 -16.10 -4.86 -7.25
C PRO A 340 -15.96 -6.38 -7.09
N LEU A 341 -14.73 -6.92 -7.03
CA LEU A 341 -14.45 -8.32 -6.76
C LEU A 341 -14.45 -8.64 -5.25
N GLY A 342 -14.43 -7.60 -4.40
CA GLY A 342 -14.21 -7.77 -2.96
C GLY A 342 -12.83 -8.34 -2.64
N ARG A 343 -11.82 -7.98 -3.45
CA ARG A 343 -10.43 -8.50 -3.38
C ARG A 343 -9.38 -7.41 -3.14
N GLU A 344 -9.77 -6.25 -2.59
CA GLU A 344 -8.84 -5.15 -2.29
C GLU A 344 -7.75 -5.55 -1.27
N GLU A 345 -8.00 -6.60 -0.49
CA GLU A 345 -7.04 -7.17 0.45
C GLU A 345 -5.77 -7.73 -0.19
N LEU A 346 -5.83 -8.12 -1.47
CA LEU A 346 -4.65 -8.63 -2.21
C LEU A 346 -3.56 -7.55 -2.36
N LEU A 347 -3.89 -6.27 -2.19
CA LEU A 347 -2.93 -5.16 -2.28
C LEU A 347 -2.29 -4.80 -0.95
N VAL A 348 -2.72 -5.41 0.16
CA VAL A 348 -2.23 -5.06 1.49
C VAL A 348 -0.79 -5.54 1.66
N GLY A 349 0.11 -4.61 2.02
CA GLY A 349 1.52 -4.90 2.25
C GLY A 349 2.38 -4.94 0.98
N LEU A 350 1.81 -4.66 -0.19
CA LEU A 350 2.53 -4.57 -1.46
C LEU A 350 2.99 -3.14 -1.78
N GLY A 351 4.05 -3.05 -2.57
CA GLY A 351 4.59 -1.79 -3.09
C GLY A 351 5.93 -1.38 -2.47
N PRO A 352 6.60 -0.37 -3.04
CA PRO A 352 7.85 0.13 -2.50
C PRO A 352 7.66 0.60 -1.06
N ALA A 353 8.58 0.17 -0.18
CA ALA A 353 8.68 0.75 1.14
C ALA A 353 8.74 2.29 0.99
N PRO A 354 7.95 3.05 1.75
CA PRO A 354 7.98 4.50 1.66
C PRO A 354 9.43 4.99 1.77
N ASN A 355 9.84 5.82 0.81
CA ASN A 355 11.21 6.21 0.58
C ASN A 355 11.92 6.63 1.89
N ARG A 356 12.97 5.91 2.30
CA ARG A 356 13.68 6.16 3.57
C ARG A 356 14.53 7.43 3.57
N ASP A 357 14.79 7.99 2.39
CA ASP A 357 15.60 9.21 2.20
C ASP A 357 14.78 10.51 2.32
N THR A 358 13.45 10.42 2.31
CA THR A 358 12.64 11.42 2.99
C THR A 358 12.73 11.12 4.47
N GLU A 359 13.30 12.05 5.25
CA GLU A 359 13.25 12.03 6.72
C GLU A 359 11.84 11.55 7.09
N PRO A 360 11.69 10.39 7.77
CA PRO A 360 10.37 9.86 8.06
C PRO A 360 9.61 11.01 8.72
N PRO A 361 8.33 11.27 8.33
CA PRO A 361 7.53 12.25 9.06
C PRO A 361 7.77 11.96 10.54
N LYS A 362 8.11 12.95 11.37
CA LYS A 362 8.37 12.70 12.80
C LYS A 362 7.23 11.89 13.44
N ASP A 363 6.05 11.98 12.84
CA ASP A 363 4.83 11.22 13.06
C ASP A 363 4.90 9.72 12.65
N ALA A 364 6.02 9.16 12.18
CA ALA A 364 6.19 7.74 11.89
C ALA A 364 6.67 6.95 13.12
N ALA A 365 7.36 7.62 14.04
CA ALA A 365 7.63 7.08 15.38
C ALA A 365 6.36 7.13 16.26
N ASP A 366 5.49 8.12 16.03
CA ASP A 366 4.21 8.28 16.74
C ASP A 366 3.03 7.54 16.06
N ARG A 367 3.23 7.01 14.84
CA ARG A 367 2.29 6.09 14.17
C ARG A 367 2.37 4.64 14.67
N ALA A 368 3.11 4.37 15.74
CA ALA A 368 2.88 3.18 16.57
C ALA A 368 1.62 3.31 17.45
N ALA A 369 0.59 4.03 16.97
CA ALA A 369 -0.74 4.02 17.52
C ALA A 369 -1.50 2.81 16.95
N GLY A 370 -1.45 1.70 17.70
CA GLY A 370 -2.32 0.55 17.55
C GLY A 370 -1.85 -0.47 16.51
N THR A 371 -0.98 -1.38 16.93
CA THR A 371 -1.10 -2.74 16.39
C THR A 371 -2.53 -3.19 16.66
N ASP A 372 -3.28 -3.57 15.63
CA ASP A 372 -4.64 -4.08 15.79
C ASP A 372 -4.63 -5.19 16.84
N LEU A 373 -5.46 -5.06 17.89
CA LEU A 373 -5.63 -6.11 18.90
C LEU A 373 -5.96 -7.46 18.24
N ALA A 374 -6.63 -7.43 17.08
CA ALA A 374 -6.85 -8.63 16.27
C ALA A 374 -5.54 -9.26 15.78
N ALA A 375 -4.54 -8.47 15.37
CA ALA A 375 -3.24 -8.99 14.95
C ALA A 375 -2.46 -9.62 16.11
N ILE A 376 -2.47 -8.98 17.30
CA ILE A 376 -1.88 -9.51 18.54
C ILE A 376 -2.54 -10.84 18.92
N ARG A 377 -3.88 -10.88 18.93
CA ARG A 377 -4.63 -12.09 19.28
C ARG A 377 -4.42 -13.20 18.27
N ALA A 378 -4.45 -12.90 16.98
CA ALA A 378 -4.19 -13.89 15.95
C ALA A 378 -2.76 -14.44 16.03
N ALA A 379 -1.75 -13.61 16.33
CA ALA A 379 -0.37 -14.08 16.50
C ALA A 379 -0.26 -14.99 17.73
N THR A 380 -0.86 -14.57 18.84
CA THR A 380 -0.97 -15.35 20.07
C THR A 380 -1.66 -16.70 19.83
N ASP A 381 -2.77 -16.74 19.10
CA ASP A 381 -3.55 -17.95 18.82
C ASP A 381 -2.79 -18.93 17.91
N LEU A 382 -2.04 -18.43 16.92
CA LEU A 382 -1.18 -19.27 16.09
C LEU A 382 -0.09 -19.95 16.94
N LEU A 383 0.59 -19.19 17.79
CA LEU A 383 1.61 -19.74 18.69
C LEU A 383 0.99 -20.74 19.66
N ARG A 384 -0.15 -20.42 20.29
CA ARG A 384 -0.86 -21.33 21.20
C ARG A 384 -1.29 -22.61 20.51
N THR A 385 -1.75 -22.54 19.27
CA THR A 385 -2.15 -23.71 18.49
C THR A 385 -0.97 -24.63 18.20
N ALA A 386 0.17 -24.08 17.77
CA ALA A 386 1.39 -24.85 17.56
C ALA A 386 1.89 -25.46 18.89
N ASN A 387 1.92 -24.65 19.96
CA ASN A 387 2.32 -25.09 21.30
C ASN A 387 1.46 -26.22 21.84
N ALA A 388 0.13 -26.18 21.63
CA ALA A 388 -0.78 -27.22 22.07
C ALA A 388 -0.58 -28.56 21.33
N ARG A 389 0.03 -28.53 20.15
CA ARG A 389 0.36 -29.72 19.34
C ARG A 389 1.78 -30.22 19.54
N ASP A 390 2.56 -29.58 20.41
CA ASP A 390 4.01 -29.82 20.53
C ASP A 390 4.77 -29.64 19.21
N GLU A 391 4.26 -28.77 18.34
CA GLU A 391 4.88 -28.45 17.05
C GLU A 391 5.75 -27.20 17.17
N PRO A 392 6.97 -27.19 16.60
CA PRO A 392 7.78 -25.98 16.55
C PRO A 392 7.06 -24.91 15.70
N SER A 393 6.98 -23.69 16.24
CA SER A 393 6.46 -22.56 15.47
C SER A 393 7.42 -22.20 14.33
N SER A 394 6.88 -21.86 13.16
CA SER A 394 7.68 -21.40 12.01
C SER A 394 8.46 -20.13 12.36
N GLU A 395 9.58 -19.92 11.68
CA GLU A 395 10.43 -18.74 11.89
C GLU A 395 9.65 -17.45 11.67
N THR A 396 8.83 -17.40 10.63
CA THR A 396 7.95 -16.27 10.32
C THR A 396 6.96 -15.98 11.45
N HIS A 397 6.33 -17.00 12.04
CA HIS A 397 5.40 -16.79 13.16
C HIS A 397 6.10 -16.25 14.40
N LEU A 398 7.31 -16.74 14.70
CA LEU A 398 8.12 -16.25 15.82
C LEU A 398 8.55 -14.79 15.61
N VAL A 399 9.09 -14.47 14.42
CA VAL A 399 9.55 -13.10 14.09
C VAL A 399 8.39 -12.10 14.17
N ASN A 400 7.23 -12.45 13.60
CA ASN A 400 6.05 -11.60 13.66
C ASN A 400 5.61 -11.37 15.12
N ALA A 401 5.48 -12.43 15.90
CA ALA A 401 5.05 -12.30 17.30
C ALA A 401 6.03 -11.47 18.14
N VAL A 402 7.34 -11.60 17.92
CA VAL A 402 8.35 -10.74 18.56
C VAL A 402 8.22 -9.28 18.12
N ALA A 403 7.93 -9.03 16.85
CA ALA A 403 7.74 -7.66 16.34
C ALA A 403 6.52 -6.96 16.96
N LEU A 404 5.49 -7.71 17.37
CA LEU A 404 4.28 -7.15 17.99
C LEU A 404 4.48 -6.80 19.47
N LEU A 405 5.42 -7.43 20.17
CA LEU A 405 5.66 -7.28 21.61
C LEU A 405 5.79 -5.81 22.08
N PRO A 406 6.63 -4.96 21.46
CA PRO A 406 6.80 -3.56 21.89
C PRO A 406 5.54 -2.70 21.76
N SER A 407 4.64 -3.10 20.86
CA SER A 407 3.40 -2.38 20.53
C SER A 407 2.16 -3.00 21.19
N THR A 408 2.33 -4.07 21.97
CA THR A 408 1.24 -4.74 22.66
C THR A 408 0.96 -4.03 23.99
N PRO A 409 -0.26 -3.52 24.21
CA PRO A 409 -0.62 -2.84 25.46
C PRO A 409 -0.40 -3.75 26.68
N GLU A 410 0.08 -3.17 27.79
CA GLU A 410 0.15 -3.89 29.07
C GLU A 410 -1.19 -4.50 29.45
N GLY A 411 -1.17 -5.69 30.04
CA GLY A 411 -2.37 -6.42 30.48
C GLY A 411 -2.46 -7.81 29.89
N GLU A 412 -3.68 -8.32 29.78
CA GLU A 412 -3.95 -9.73 29.43
C GLU A 412 -3.38 -10.12 28.06
N ASP A 413 -3.57 -9.28 27.04
CA ASP A 413 -3.08 -9.58 25.68
C ASP A 413 -1.53 -9.63 25.62
N ARG A 414 -0.83 -8.75 26.35
CA ARG A 414 0.65 -8.80 26.45
C ARG A 414 1.12 -10.05 27.19
N THR A 415 0.54 -10.34 28.35
CA THR A 415 0.89 -11.54 29.12
C THR A 415 0.63 -12.81 28.31
N ALA A 416 -0.48 -12.86 27.58
CA ALA A 416 -0.82 -13.99 26.70
C ALA A 416 0.19 -14.19 25.57
N LEU A 417 0.62 -13.10 24.91
CA LEU A 417 1.63 -13.14 23.87
C LEU A 417 3.00 -13.55 24.40
N GLU A 418 3.43 -13.00 25.54
CA GLU A 418 4.69 -13.34 26.21
C GLU A 418 4.74 -14.83 26.61
N GLU A 419 3.67 -15.34 27.21
CA GLU A 419 3.57 -16.76 27.59
C GLU A 419 3.60 -17.70 26.37
N ALA A 420 2.89 -17.32 25.30
CA ALA A 420 2.85 -18.09 24.05
C ALA A 420 4.23 -18.12 23.36
N LEU A 421 4.92 -16.97 23.30
CA LEU A 421 6.27 -16.84 22.75
C LEU A 421 7.30 -17.63 23.55
N ALA A 422 7.26 -17.55 24.89
CA ALA A 422 8.21 -18.25 25.73
C ALA A 422 8.11 -19.78 25.56
N THR A 423 6.88 -20.30 25.43
CA THR A 423 6.62 -21.71 25.12
C THR A 423 7.11 -22.07 23.71
N ALA A 424 6.81 -21.23 22.72
CA ALA A 424 7.19 -21.46 21.33
C ALA A 424 8.72 -21.46 21.14
N PHE A 425 9.46 -20.62 21.85
CA PHE A 425 10.93 -20.65 21.81
C PHE A 425 11.51 -21.94 22.37
N VAL A 426 10.91 -22.54 23.40
CA VAL A 426 11.33 -23.84 23.91
C VAL A 426 11.09 -24.93 22.86
N LEU A 427 9.88 -25.03 22.31
CA LEU A 427 9.53 -26.05 21.32
C LEU A 427 10.32 -25.91 20.02
N SER A 428 10.61 -24.68 19.57
CA SER A 428 11.45 -24.40 18.40
C SER A 428 12.96 -24.43 18.70
N ARG A 429 13.39 -24.86 19.89
CA ARG A 429 14.80 -25.00 20.30
C ARG A 429 15.62 -23.70 20.14
N ARG A 430 15.05 -22.58 20.58
CA ARG A 430 15.63 -21.22 20.53
C ARG A 430 15.98 -20.72 21.95
N PRO A 431 17.07 -21.24 22.56
CA PRO A 431 17.35 -20.97 23.97
C PRO A 431 17.91 -19.57 24.23
N ALA A 432 18.45 -18.87 23.22
CA ALA A 432 18.96 -17.51 23.41
C ALA A 432 17.81 -16.51 23.63
N GLU A 433 16.77 -16.63 22.82
CA GLU A 433 15.56 -15.80 22.84
C GLU A 433 14.75 -16.06 24.12
N ALA A 434 14.63 -17.32 24.54
CA ALA A 434 14.00 -17.69 25.81
C ALA A 434 14.73 -17.08 27.02
N VAL A 435 16.06 -17.09 27.03
CA VAL A 435 16.88 -16.48 28.09
C VAL A 435 16.69 -14.97 28.12
N GLU A 436 16.62 -14.34 26.95
CA GLU A 436 16.38 -12.90 26.85
C GLU A 436 15.02 -12.49 27.42
N MET A 437 13.95 -13.27 27.16
CA MET A 437 12.65 -13.05 27.78
C MET A 437 12.70 -13.15 29.31
N VAL A 438 13.39 -14.16 29.84
CA VAL A 438 13.58 -14.32 31.29
C VAL A 438 14.38 -13.15 31.87
N ALA A 439 15.44 -12.70 31.21
CA ALA A 439 16.26 -11.58 31.65
C ALA A 439 15.47 -10.25 31.70
N ARG A 440 14.46 -10.10 30.85
CA ARG A 440 13.54 -8.95 30.81
C ARG A 440 12.35 -9.09 31.77
N GLY A 441 12.23 -10.20 32.49
CA GLY A 441 11.10 -10.48 33.37
C GLY A 441 9.79 -10.84 32.65
N GLN A 442 9.87 -11.21 31.37
CA GLN A 442 8.73 -11.56 30.52
C GLN A 442 8.38 -13.06 30.58
N ALA A 443 9.23 -13.86 31.21
CA ALA A 443 9.03 -15.30 31.40
C ALA A 443 9.68 -15.79 32.70
N ASP A 444 9.14 -16.86 33.28
CA ASP A 444 9.69 -17.50 34.47
C ASP A 444 10.70 -18.61 34.09
N ALA A 445 11.92 -18.51 34.60
CA ALA A 445 13.01 -19.45 34.29
C ALA A 445 12.68 -20.89 34.71
N ALA A 446 12.05 -21.06 35.88
CA ALA A 446 11.73 -22.37 36.41
C ALA A 446 10.70 -23.09 35.52
N ARG A 447 9.64 -22.37 35.11
CA ARG A 447 8.63 -22.88 34.18
C ARG A 447 9.20 -23.27 32.83
N LEU A 448 10.13 -22.49 32.26
CA LEU A 448 10.74 -22.84 30.98
C LEU A 448 11.67 -24.06 31.07
N VAL A 449 12.37 -24.25 32.20
CA VAL A 449 13.14 -25.48 32.44
C VAL A 449 12.22 -26.69 32.57
N ASP A 450 11.12 -26.59 33.31
CA ASP A 450 10.13 -27.68 33.43
C ASP A 450 9.52 -28.04 32.06
N LEU A 451 9.21 -27.03 31.25
CA LEU A 451 8.72 -27.23 29.88
C LEU A 451 9.76 -27.93 29.01
N ALA A 452 11.01 -27.47 29.01
CA ALA A 452 12.08 -28.07 28.23
C ALA A 452 12.33 -29.53 28.63
N LEU A 453 12.35 -29.82 29.93
CA LEU A 453 12.54 -31.18 30.47
C LEU A 453 11.39 -32.13 30.11
N SER A 454 10.17 -31.61 29.94
CA SER A 454 8.99 -32.43 29.65
C SER A 454 8.68 -32.59 28.15
N ARG A 455 9.13 -31.66 27.29
CA ARG A 455 8.77 -31.63 25.87
C ARG A 455 9.93 -31.85 24.91
N LEU A 456 11.18 -31.70 25.35
CA LEU A 456 12.34 -31.84 24.48
C LEU A 456 13.14 -33.10 24.79
N GLU A 457 13.89 -33.56 23.79
CA GLU A 457 14.89 -34.62 23.98
C GLU A 457 15.97 -34.21 24.99
N PRO A 458 16.54 -35.16 25.76
CA PRO A 458 17.48 -34.89 26.85
C PRO A 458 18.59 -33.89 26.54
N ALA A 459 19.20 -33.97 25.35
CA ALA A 459 20.28 -33.07 24.96
C ALA A 459 19.83 -31.61 24.78
N ALA A 460 18.65 -31.39 24.19
CA ALA A 460 18.09 -30.05 24.01
C ALA A 460 17.57 -29.47 25.34
N ALA A 461 16.92 -30.30 26.17
CA ALA A 461 16.50 -29.90 27.51
C ALA A 461 17.70 -29.47 28.39
N ALA A 462 18.82 -30.18 28.29
CA ALA A 462 20.06 -29.85 28.98
C ALA A 462 20.61 -28.48 28.55
N GLU A 463 20.55 -28.12 27.26
CA GLU A 463 20.97 -26.80 26.79
C GLU A 463 20.17 -25.67 27.45
N PHE A 464 18.83 -25.77 27.46
CA PHE A 464 17.97 -24.80 28.13
C PHE A 464 18.28 -24.70 29.63
N ALA A 465 18.43 -25.84 30.31
CA ALA A 465 18.76 -25.87 31.73
C ALA A 465 20.06 -25.11 32.03
N VAL A 466 21.13 -25.33 31.24
CA VAL A 466 22.41 -24.63 31.43
C VAL A 466 22.26 -23.12 31.27
N ARG A 467 21.58 -22.66 30.22
CA ARG A 467 21.46 -21.23 29.94
C ARG A 467 20.55 -20.50 30.91
N LEU A 468 19.49 -21.16 31.38
CA LEU A 468 18.55 -20.58 32.35
C LEU A 468 19.03 -20.71 33.80
N ARG A 469 20.07 -21.51 34.07
CA ARG A 469 20.64 -21.71 35.43
C ARG A 469 20.90 -20.41 36.21
N PRO A 470 21.50 -19.34 35.64
CA PRO A 470 21.74 -18.10 36.37
C PRO A 470 20.45 -17.42 36.88
N HIS A 471 19.31 -17.72 36.24
CA HIS A 471 18.01 -17.16 36.56
C HIS A 471 17.18 -18.06 37.48
N LEU A 472 17.65 -19.27 37.80
CA LEU A 472 16.99 -20.16 38.76
C LEU A 472 17.37 -19.81 40.20
N ALA A 473 16.36 -19.67 41.07
CA ALA A 473 16.57 -19.51 42.51
C ALA A 473 17.40 -20.67 43.09
N GLY A 474 18.22 -20.38 44.10
CA GLY A 474 19.19 -21.34 44.67
C GLY A 474 18.57 -22.65 45.17
N GLY A 475 17.33 -22.59 45.68
CA GLY A 475 16.57 -23.75 46.17
C GLY A 475 15.48 -24.24 45.22
N ALA A 476 15.47 -23.79 43.95
CA ALA A 476 14.45 -24.19 42.99
C ALA A 476 14.57 -25.71 42.69
N PRO A 477 13.46 -26.49 42.77
CA PRO A 477 13.50 -27.94 42.53
C PRO A 477 14.03 -28.30 41.14
N GLN A 478 13.82 -27.42 40.15
CA GLN A 478 14.33 -27.55 38.78
C GLN A 478 15.85 -27.69 38.72
N ARG A 479 16.59 -27.14 39.69
CA ARG A 479 18.04 -27.34 39.78
C ARG A 479 18.38 -28.81 40.06
N SER A 480 17.65 -29.45 40.97
CA SER A 480 17.87 -30.87 41.26
C SER A 480 17.53 -31.74 40.05
N VAL A 481 16.38 -31.49 39.42
CA VAL A 481 15.95 -32.26 38.23
C VAL A 481 16.94 -32.09 37.07
N ALA A 482 17.40 -30.86 36.80
CA ALA A 482 18.44 -30.63 35.80
C ALA A 482 19.76 -31.34 36.16
N ALA A 483 20.16 -31.33 37.44
CA ALA A 483 21.35 -32.05 37.89
C ALA A 483 21.25 -33.56 37.65
N ASP A 484 20.07 -34.15 37.86
CA ASP A 484 19.81 -35.56 37.60
C ASP A 484 19.91 -35.86 36.10
N LEU A 485 19.29 -35.04 35.25
CA LEU A 485 19.42 -35.12 33.78
C LEU A 485 20.90 -35.10 33.33
N PHE A 486 21.71 -34.18 33.86
CA PHE A 486 23.14 -34.13 33.51
C PHE A 486 23.93 -35.36 33.96
N ARG A 487 23.54 -36.02 35.07
CA ARG A 487 24.17 -37.28 35.50
C ARG A 487 23.80 -38.43 34.57
N GLU A 488 22.54 -38.49 34.14
CA GLU A 488 22.08 -39.48 33.15
C GLU A 488 22.80 -39.31 31.80
N LEU A 489 23.04 -38.07 31.38
CA LEU A 489 23.83 -37.75 30.18
C LEU A 489 25.35 -37.94 30.35
N GLY A 490 25.83 -38.33 31.54
CA GLY A 490 27.26 -38.53 31.82
C GLY A 490 28.08 -37.24 31.99
N VAL A 491 27.44 -36.08 32.12
CA VAL A 491 28.07 -34.76 32.25
C VAL A 491 28.15 -34.31 33.71
N VAL A 492 28.88 -35.09 34.53
CA VAL A 492 28.91 -34.95 36.00
C VAL A 492 29.32 -33.56 36.48
N GLU A 493 30.24 -32.87 35.77
CA GLU A 493 30.66 -31.51 36.14
C GLU A 493 29.53 -30.48 35.99
N ALA A 494 28.72 -30.60 34.93
CA ALA A 494 27.55 -29.75 34.75
C ALA A 494 26.54 -29.97 35.88
N ALA A 495 26.28 -31.25 36.24
CA ALA A 495 25.38 -31.62 37.33
C ALA A 495 25.80 -30.98 38.68
N ARG A 496 27.09 -30.97 39.01
CA ARG A 496 27.59 -30.32 40.23
C ARG A 496 27.29 -28.82 40.26
N GLY A 497 27.32 -28.16 39.11
CA GLY A 497 27.01 -26.74 38.98
C GLY A 497 25.55 -26.37 39.31
N PHE A 498 24.63 -27.34 39.29
CA PHE A 498 23.23 -27.13 39.70
C PHE A 498 22.98 -27.44 41.19
N VAL A 499 23.77 -28.35 41.78
CA VAL A 499 23.64 -28.75 43.19
C VAL A 499 24.38 -27.80 44.14
N ALA A 500 25.47 -27.18 43.68
CA ALA A 500 26.19 -26.20 44.48
C ALA A 500 25.20 -25.08 44.89
N PRO A 501 25.08 -24.75 46.20
CA PRO A 501 24.30 -23.61 46.63
C PRO A 501 24.84 -22.44 45.84
N GLY A 502 24.02 -21.95 44.90
CA GLY A 502 24.46 -20.92 43.98
C GLY A 502 25.06 -19.83 44.83
N ARG A 503 26.32 -19.47 44.57
CA ARG A 503 26.80 -18.17 45.00
C ARG A 503 25.78 -17.24 44.37
N VAL A 504 24.84 -16.74 45.18
CA VAL A 504 23.88 -15.76 44.73
C VAL A 504 24.79 -14.64 44.29
N THR A 505 25.05 -14.54 42.99
CA THR A 505 25.35 -13.25 42.41
C THR A 505 24.11 -12.47 42.77
N GLU A 506 24.19 -11.76 43.91
CA GLU A 506 23.20 -10.75 44.24
C GLU A 506 22.96 -10.04 42.93
N PRO A 507 21.72 -10.01 42.42
CA PRO A 507 21.42 -9.23 41.22
C PRO A 507 22.09 -7.90 41.48
N ALA A 508 23.00 -7.50 40.57
CA ALA A 508 23.78 -6.28 40.73
C ALA A 508 22.78 -5.24 41.24
N PRO A 509 22.98 -4.69 42.46
CA PRO A 509 21.94 -3.99 43.17
C PRO A 509 21.32 -3.03 42.16
N PRO A 510 19.98 -3.06 41.98
CA PRO A 510 19.32 -2.22 40.99
C PRO A 510 19.91 -0.85 41.20
N ARG A 511 20.59 -0.34 40.17
CA ARG A 511 21.43 0.85 40.29
C ARG A 511 20.58 1.88 41.02
N GLU A 512 20.92 2.14 42.28
CA GLU A 512 20.15 3.05 43.12
C GLU A 512 20.43 4.43 42.53
N ASP A 513 19.64 4.79 41.53
CA ASP A 513 19.47 6.18 41.11
C ASP A 513 18.75 6.84 42.29
N GLY A 514 19.49 7.15 43.36
CA GLY A 514 18.99 7.60 44.66
C GLY A 514 18.38 9.01 44.67
N GLY A 515 17.82 9.44 43.55
CA GLY A 515 16.94 10.59 43.48
C GLY A 515 15.52 10.12 43.18
N PRO A 516 14.48 10.81 43.68
CA PRO A 516 13.13 10.60 43.16
C PRO A 516 13.20 10.74 41.64
N ARG A 517 12.94 9.64 40.92
CA ARG A 517 12.87 9.67 39.46
C ARG A 517 11.79 10.67 39.11
N ASP A 518 12.15 11.67 38.31
CA ASP A 518 11.18 12.61 37.74
C ASP A 518 10.02 11.77 37.16
N PRO A 519 8.78 11.92 37.68
CA PRO A 519 7.65 11.12 37.25
C PRO A 519 7.43 11.19 35.72
N TRP A 520 7.86 12.29 35.08
CA TRP A 520 7.87 12.42 33.64
C TRP A 520 8.84 11.46 32.95
N LEU A 521 10.07 11.34 33.45
CA LEU A 521 11.08 10.43 32.91
C LEU A 521 10.73 8.96 33.18
N ALA A 522 10.04 8.70 34.30
CA ALA A 522 9.50 7.38 34.62
C ALA A 522 8.20 7.04 33.85
N ARG A 523 7.66 7.98 33.08
CA ARG A 523 6.37 7.87 32.36
C ARG A 523 5.17 7.59 33.27
N ASP A 524 5.23 7.99 34.53
CA ASP A 524 4.08 7.92 35.46
C ASP A 524 3.17 9.13 35.24
N LEU A 525 2.42 9.10 34.14
CA LEU A 525 1.55 10.21 33.73
C LEU A 525 0.45 10.52 34.76
N THR A 526 0.05 9.53 35.58
CA THR A 526 -0.92 9.73 36.66
C THR A 526 -0.32 10.59 37.77
N ALA A 527 0.91 10.32 38.19
CA ALA A 527 1.63 11.14 39.17
C ALA A 527 1.93 12.55 38.64
N VAL A 528 2.32 12.69 37.36
CA VAL A 528 2.52 14.01 36.73
C VAL A 528 1.19 14.78 36.62
N ALA A 529 0.08 14.09 36.33
CA ALA A 529 -1.25 14.71 36.23
C ALA A 529 -1.83 15.15 37.59
N ALA A 530 -1.38 14.54 38.69
CA ALA A 530 -1.86 14.79 40.05
C ALA A 530 -1.37 16.12 40.64
N VAL A 531 -0.50 16.85 39.95
CA VAL A 531 -0.06 18.20 40.35
C VAL A 531 -1.26 19.16 40.46
N PRO A 532 -1.41 19.94 41.56
CA PRO A 532 -2.47 20.92 41.74
C PRO A 532 -2.58 21.88 40.56
N GLU A 533 -3.80 22.31 40.23
CA GLU A 533 -4.06 23.04 38.97
C GLU A 533 -3.27 24.36 38.88
N GLU A 534 -3.10 25.05 40.00
CA GLU A 534 -2.27 26.25 40.15
C GLU A 534 -0.77 26.04 39.84
N ASP A 535 -0.26 24.81 40.01
CA ASP A 535 1.16 24.46 39.87
C ASP A 535 1.44 23.67 38.59
N ARG A 536 0.43 23.42 37.74
CA ARG A 536 0.62 22.64 36.52
C ARG A 536 1.50 23.39 35.53
N ASP A 537 2.66 22.81 35.22
CA ASP A 537 3.44 23.19 34.06
C ASP A 537 2.87 22.58 32.77
N ALA A 538 3.53 22.83 31.63
CA ALA A 538 3.06 22.31 30.34
C ALA A 538 3.10 20.77 30.28
N ARG A 539 4.03 20.11 31.00
CA ARG A 539 4.13 18.65 31.08
C ARG A 539 2.97 18.06 31.89
N SER A 540 2.64 18.67 33.01
CA SER A 540 1.53 18.25 33.89
C SER A 540 0.17 18.48 33.25
N ARG A 541 0.01 19.57 32.51
CA ARG A 541 -1.19 19.82 31.68
C ARG A 541 -1.35 18.80 30.56
N LEU A 542 -0.26 18.37 29.94
CA LEU A 542 -0.27 17.35 28.89
C LEU A 542 -0.59 15.97 29.49
N ALA A 543 0.08 15.58 30.58
CA ALA A 543 -0.19 14.34 31.30
C ALA A 543 -1.66 14.24 31.76
N GLY A 544 -2.21 15.32 32.32
CA GLY A 544 -3.63 15.36 32.72
C GLY A 544 -4.60 15.19 31.55
N THR A 545 -4.25 15.67 30.35
CA THR A 545 -5.07 15.49 29.15
C THR A 545 -5.07 14.02 28.71
N ILE A 546 -3.90 13.38 28.71
CA ILE A 546 -3.75 11.96 28.35
C ILE A 546 -4.49 11.06 29.34
N VAL A 547 -4.33 11.31 30.65
CA VAL A 547 -5.02 10.53 31.70
C VAL A 547 -6.54 10.68 31.59
N ALA A 548 -7.05 11.89 31.37
CA ALA A 548 -8.49 12.13 31.18
C ALA A 548 -9.04 11.45 29.91
N GLN A 549 -8.26 11.43 28.82
CA GLN A 549 -8.65 10.74 27.59
C GLN A 549 -8.74 9.22 27.77
N ASN A 550 -7.78 8.63 28.48
CA ASN A 550 -7.75 7.20 28.77
C ASN A 550 -8.88 6.77 29.72
N ALA A 551 -9.37 7.68 30.56
CA ALA A 551 -10.47 7.42 31.50
C ALA A 551 -11.88 7.64 30.90
N ALA A 552 -11.99 8.27 29.73
CA ALA A 552 -13.28 8.57 29.12
C ALA A 552 -13.91 7.32 28.48
N GLU A 553 -15.15 6.99 28.87
CA GLU A 553 -15.93 5.94 28.24
C GLU A 553 -16.09 6.21 26.73
N THR A 554 -15.93 5.16 25.93
CA THR A 554 -15.95 5.27 24.46
C THR A 554 -17.40 5.36 23.96
N PRO A 555 -17.75 6.30 23.06
CA PRO A 555 -19.11 6.39 22.54
C PRO A 555 -19.54 5.12 21.78
N GLU A 556 -20.84 4.80 21.85
CA GLU A 556 -21.44 3.55 21.36
C GLU A 556 -21.43 3.35 19.83
N THR A 557 -21.07 4.37 19.04
CA THR A 557 -21.12 4.28 17.55
C THR A 557 -19.81 4.67 16.89
N ASP A 558 -19.47 4.01 15.77
CA ASP A 558 -18.17 4.13 15.10
C ASP A 558 -17.90 5.54 14.52
N LEU A 559 -18.94 6.23 14.02
CA LEU A 559 -18.81 7.60 13.51
C LEU A 559 -18.60 8.64 14.62
N ALA A 560 -19.34 8.51 15.73
CA ALA A 560 -19.13 9.37 16.89
C ALA A 560 -17.76 9.09 17.53
N ARG A 561 -17.33 7.82 17.55
CA ARG A 561 -15.99 7.41 17.99
C ARG A 561 -14.89 8.02 17.15
N ALA A 562 -15.04 8.03 15.82
CA ALA A 562 -14.06 8.63 14.91
C ALA A 562 -13.99 10.16 15.08
N ALA A 563 -15.13 10.84 15.16
CA ALA A 563 -15.18 12.29 15.34
C ALA A 563 -14.60 12.73 16.70
N ASP A 564 -14.95 12.02 17.76
CA ASP A 564 -14.45 12.28 19.12
C ASP A 564 -12.96 11.93 19.25
N ALA A 565 -12.47 10.88 18.58
CA ALA A 565 -11.04 10.59 18.50
C ALA A 565 -10.25 11.69 17.78
N LEU A 566 -10.79 12.22 16.68
CA LEU A 566 -10.17 13.32 15.92
C LEU A 566 -10.10 14.60 16.75
N ASP A 567 -11.17 14.97 17.46
CA ASP A 567 -11.19 16.18 18.28
C ASP A 567 -10.28 16.04 19.51
N ARG A 568 -10.25 14.86 20.14
CA ARG A 568 -9.30 14.53 21.22
C ARG A 568 -7.85 14.58 20.74
N SER A 569 -7.56 14.07 19.54
CA SER A 569 -6.23 14.15 18.94
C SER A 569 -5.82 15.60 18.68
N ARG A 570 -6.73 16.43 18.18
CA ARG A 570 -6.46 17.86 17.92
C ARG A 570 -6.06 18.62 19.18
N VAL A 571 -6.82 18.44 20.29
CA VAL A 571 -6.53 19.09 21.58
C VAL A 571 -5.15 18.65 22.12
N LEU A 572 -4.79 17.38 21.93
CA LEU A 572 -3.49 16.87 22.36
C LEU A 572 -2.35 17.47 21.54
N SER A 573 -2.49 17.52 20.22
CA SER A 573 -1.51 18.13 19.30
C SER A 573 -1.28 19.62 19.61
N GLU A 574 -2.34 20.38 19.88
CA GLU A 574 -2.22 21.80 20.28
C GLU A 574 -1.41 21.98 21.57
N ARG A 575 -1.59 21.09 22.56
CA ARG A 575 -0.85 21.13 23.83
C ARG A 575 0.62 20.72 23.67
N ILE A 576 0.91 19.73 22.82
CA ILE A 576 2.29 19.33 22.48
C ILE A 576 3.01 20.46 21.74
N ALA A 577 2.34 21.09 20.76
CA ALA A 577 2.90 22.23 20.05
C ALA A 577 3.22 23.40 21.00
N ALA A 578 2.34 23.69 21.97
CA ALA A 578 2.59 24.70 23.00
C ALA A 578 3.79 24.35 23.91
N LEU A 579 3.95 23.07 24.28
CA LEU A 579 5.10 22.59 25.05
C LEU A 579 6.41 22.81 24.28
N LEU A 580 6.44 22.46 23.00
CA LEU A 580 7.62 22.59 22.13
C LEU A 580 7.99 24.05 21.82
N ALA A 581 7.01 24.97 21.88
CA ALA A 581 7.24 26.40 21.69
C ALA A 581 7.75 27.11 22.97
N THR A 582 7.78 26.43 24.11
CA THR A 582 8.31 26.98 25.37
C THR A 582 9.82 26.65 25.44
N PRO A 583 10.72 27.65 25.56
CA PRO A 583 12.17 27.47 25.45
C PRO A 583 12.81 26.65 26.57
#